data_AF-A0A8X7RFH7-F1
#
_entry.id   AF-A0A8X7RFH7-F1
#
_cell.length_a   1.000
_cell.length_b   1.000
_cell.length_c   1.000
_cell.angle_alpha   90.00
_cell.angle_beta   90.00
_cell.angle_gamma   90.00
#
_symmetry.space_group_name_H-M   'P 1'
#
loop_
_entity.id
_entity.type
_entity.pdbx_description
1 polymer ?
#
loop_
_entity_poly.entity_id
_entity_poly.type
_entity_poly.pdbx_seq_one_letter_code
_entity_poly.pdbx_strand_id
1 'polypeptide(L)'
;MFKKKKKYLIVCSKKIIYIYSTLKYHLGPFFSFKKDENLISNPNLFLSIALLLFITSSSIKILKSYQLRLHQKSCNLTLYKILCYISLSPYALTIESNPQKLTVTALNLTVFFAKSATKYIKNIPHSGNGLTRFEAGAVADCLEEIGDSVSELQDSLRELDSINHKDSSKFEMVMSDVKTWVSAALTNDDTCMDGFGQSAGAKAAVKDLVRGHVIKVSRMTSNALALINMYASTDVH
;
A
#
# COMPACT_ATOMS: atom_id res chain seq x y z
N MET A 1 -23.03 1.64 -3.89
CA MET A 1 -21.65 1.95 -4.34
C MET A 1 -21.23 3.42 -4.19
N PHE A 2 -22.15 4.39 -4.14
CA PHE A 2 -21.86 5.83 -4.02
C PHE A 2 -21.40 6.34 -2.63
N LYS A 3 -21.75 5.65 -1.53
CA LYS A 3 -21.37 6.08 -0.17
C LYS A 3 -19.87 5.94 0.15
N LYS A 4 -19.15 4.98 -0.45
CA LYS A 4 -17.70 4.78 -0.21
C LYS A 4 -16.82 5.84 -0.90
N LYS A 5 -17.18 6.29 -2.11
CA LYS A 5 -16.50 7.40 -2.81
C LYS A 5 -16.62 8.73 -2.05
N LYS A 6 -17.78 9.02 -1.44
CA LYS A 6 -17.97 10.20 -0.57
C LYS A 6 -17.05 10.16 0.66
N LYS A 7 -16.91 9.01 1.32
CA LYS A 7 -16.02 8.86 2.49
C LYS A 7 -14.54 9.11 2.12
N TYR A 8 -14.07 8.60 0.99
CA TYR A 8 -12.70 8.84 0.49
C TYR A 8 -12.44 10.30 0.13
N LEU A 9 -13.39 10.98 -0.54
CA LEU A 9 -13.27 12.42 -0.81
C LEU A 9 -13.23 13.26 0.47
N ILE A 10 -14.01 12.89 1.50
CA ILE A 10 -14.05 13.58 2.79
C ILE A 10 -12.74 13.38 3.59
N VAL A 11 -12.12 12.19 3.51
CA VAL A 11 -10.82 11.95 4.17
C VAL A 11 -9.69 12.72 3.46
N CYS A 12 -9.75 12.82 2.13
CA CYS A 12 -8.79 13.60 1.35
C CYS A 12 -8.92 15.10 1.60
N SER A 13 -10.15 15.64 1.67
CA SER A 13 -10.37 17.04 2.01
C SER A 13 -9.99 17.37 3.46
N LYS A 14 -10.23 16.46 4.42
CA LYS A 14 -9.79 16.64 5.82
C LYS A 14 -8.26 16.62 5.96
N LYS A 15 -7.54 15.77 5.21
CA LYS A 15 -6.07 15.77 5.21
C LYS A 15 -5.48 17.02 4.55
N ILE A 16 -6.10 17.52 3.47
CA ILE A 16 -5.69 18.78 2.84
C ILE A 16 -5.94 19.96 3.77
N ILE A 17 -7.08 20.01 4.46
CA ILE A 17 -7.38 21.04 5.49
C ILE A 17 -6.40 20.94 6.66
N TYR A 18 -6.05 19.72 7.11
CA TYR A 18 -5.08 19.52 8.18
C TYR A 18 -3.68 19.99 7.76
N ILE A 19 -3.23 19.66 6.55
CA ILE A 19 -1.95 20.15 6.00
C ILE A 19 -1.96 21.68 5.87
N TYR A 20 -3.07 22.28 5.41
CA TYR A 20 -3.22 23.74 5.35
C TYR A 20 -3.19 24.39 6.74
N SER A 21 -3.81 23.75 7.73
CA SER A 21 -3.81 24.19 9.13
C SER A 21 -2.41 24.08 9.74
N THR A 22 -1.74 22.94 9.59
CA THR A 22 -0.38 22.70 10.09
C THR A 22 0.66 23.61 9.43
N LEU A 23 0.53 23.88 8.12
CA LEU A 23 1.35 24.88 7.41
C LEU A 23 1.11 26.29 7.97
N LYS A 24 -0.14 26.65 8.27
CA LYS A 24 -0.48 27.94 8.91
C LYS A 24 0.08 28.05 10.35
N TYR A 25 0.13 26.96 11.11
CA TYR A 25 0.68 26.93 12.47
C TYR A 25 2.22 26.97 12.49
N HIS A 26 2.90 26.26 11.60
CA HIS A 26 4.37 26.19 11.60
C HIS A 26 5.06 27.32 10.82
N LEU A 27 4.43 27.85 9.76
CA LEU A 27 4.93 29.03 9.03
C LEU A 27 4.40 30.35 9.60
N GLY A 28 3.44 30.28 10.53
CA GLY A 28 2.81 31.44 11.19
C GLY A 28 3.79 32.43 11.83
N PRO A 29 4.92 32.01 12.46
CA PRO A 29 5.88 32.96 13.03
C PRO A 29 6.82 33.61 12.00
N PHE A 30 6.99 33.02 10.81
CA PHE A 30 7.83 33.56 9.73
C PHE A 30 7.07 34.50 8.79
N PHE A 31 5.75 34.42 8.76
CA PHE A 31 4.89 35.35 8.02
C PHE A 31 4.29 36.40 8.97
N SER A 32 5.12 37.32 9.45
CA SER A 32 4.62 38.63 9.90
C SER A 32 4.27 39.46 8.66
N PHE A 33 3.19 39.06 7.96
CA PHE A 33 2.61 39.90 6.92
C PHE A 33 1.82 40.98 7.64
N LYS A 34 2.40 42.19 7.69
CA LYS A 34 1.65 43.40 8.01
C LYS A 34 0.41 43.39 7.11
N LYS A 35 -0.79 43.34 7.72
CA LYS A 35 -2.06 43.29 6.99
C LYS A 35 -2.28 44.67 6.35
N ASP A 36 -1.61 44.92 5.24
CA ASP A 36 -1.90 46.08 4.40
C ASP A 36 -3.22 45.78 3.68
N GLU A 37 -4.32 46.32 4.20
CA GLU A 37 -5.69 46.11 3.69
C GLU A 37 -5.87 46.56 2.22
N ASN A 38 -4.89 47.29 1.67
CA ASN A 38 -4.83 47.73 0.28
C ASN A 38 -4.16 46.73 -0.68
N LEU A 39 -3.44 45.71 -0.19
CA LEU A 39 -2.76 44.73 -1.06
C LEU A 39 -3.72 43.61 -1.49
N ILE A 40 -4.68 43.24 -0.63
CA ILE A 40 -5.66 42.15 -0.87
C ILE A 40 -6.78 42.61 -1.82
N SER A 41 -7.04 43.91 -1.93
CA SER A 41 -8.07 44.50 -2.80
C SER A 41 -7.60 44.76 -4.23
N ASN A 42 -6.32 44.49 -4.57
CA ASN A 42 -5.81 44.69 -5.91
C ASN A 42 -6.29 43.58 -6.86
N PRO A 43 -7.17 43.87 -7.84
CA PRO A 43 -7.72 42.86 -8.74
C PRO A 43 -6.64 42.20 -9.60
N ASN A 44 -5.55 42.91 -9.92
CA ASN A 44 -4.43 42.36 -10.70
C ASN A 44 -3.62 41.33 -9.89
N LEU A 45 -3.49 41.54 -8.57
CA LEU A 45 -2.84 40.56 -7.69
C LEU A 45 -3.71 39.30 -7.56
N PHE A 46 -5.02 39.46 -7.40
CA PHE A 46 -5.96 38.34 -7.35
C PHE A 46 -5.96 37.52 -8.65
N LEU A 47 -5.97 38.19 -9.80
CA LEU A 47 -5.87 37.54 -11.12
C LEU A 47 -4.54 36.81 -11.29
N SER A 48 -3.44 37.40 -10.83
CA SER A 48 -2.11 36.77 -10.89
C SER A 48 -2.03 35.50 -10.03
N ILE A 49 -2.56 35.56 -8.80
CA ILE A 49 -2.64 34.38 -7.91
C ILE A 49 -3.54 33.30 -8.51
N ALA A 50 -4.71 33.68 -9.04
CA ALA A 50 -5.62 32.74 -9.70
C ALA A 50 -4.93 32.04 -10.88
N LEU A 51 -4.22 32.79 -11.74
CA LEU A 51 -3.48 32.24 -12.88
C LEU A 51 -2.39 31.24 -12.43
N LEU A 52 -1.63 31.57 -11.38
CA LEU A 52 -0.62 30.68 -10.81
C LEU A 52 -1.25 29.38 -10.26
N LEU A 53 -2.40 29.46 -9.59
CA LEU A 53 -3.14 28.29 -9.11
C LEU A 53 -3.67 27.43 -10.26
N PHE A 54 -4.15 28.04 -11.36
CA PHE A 54 -4.60 27.32 -12.55
C PHE A 54 -3.44 26.58 -13.24
N ILE A 55 -2.30 27.25 -13.42
CA ILE A 55 -1.09 26.66 -14.03
C ILE A 55 -0.60 25.48 -13.19
N THR A 56 -0.43 25.66 -11.88
CA THR A 56 0.04 24.58 -10.98
C THR A 56 -0.91 23.38 -10.97
N SER A 57 -2.23 23.60 -10.96
CA SER A 57 -3.21 22.50 -11.03
C SER A 57 -3.10 21.67 -12.30
N SER A 58 -2.80 22.33 -13.43
CA SER A 58 -2.70 21.70 -14.75
C SER A 58 -1.41 20.90 -14.86
N SER A 59 -0.29 21.46 -14.40
CA SER A 59 0.99 20.76 -14.34
C SER A 59 0.94 19.51 -13.47
N ILE A 60 0.27 19.57 -12.31
CA ILE A 60 0.07 18.40 -11.43
C ILE A 60 -0.74 17.30 -12.12
N LYS A 61 -1.78 17.65 -12.89
CA LYS A 61 -2.56 16.67 -13.66
C LYS A 61 -1.70 15.96 -14.71
N ILE A 62 -0.88 16.71 -15.45
CA ILE A 62 0.03 16.17 -16.47
C ILE A 62 1.04 15.22 -15.81
N LEU A 63 1.72 15.66 -14.75
CA LEU A 63 2.67 14.85 -14.00
C LEU A 63 2.02 13.57 -13.48
N LYS A 64 0.84 13.67 -12.86
CA LYS A 64 0.09 12.51 -12.37
C LYS A 64 -0.26 11.55 -13.51
N SER A 65 -0.69 12.05 -14.67
CA SER A 65 -0.99 11.21 -15.83
C SER A 65 0.24 10.45 -16.34
N TYR A 66 1.40 11.09 -16.34
CA TYR A 66 2.67 10.48 -16.72
C TYR A 66 3.06 9.37 -15.73
N GLN A 67 3.03 9.66 -14.42
CA GLN A 67 3.36 8.66 -13.40
C GLN A 67 2.38 7.49 -13.39
N LEU A 68 1.09 7.73 -13.63
CA LEU A 68 0.10 6.65 -13.77
C LEU A 68 0.42 5.71 -14.95
N ARG A 69 0.88 6.26 -16.08
CA ARG A 69 1.31 5.44 -17.23
C ARG A 69 2.52 4.58 -16.91
N LEU A 70 3.48 5.10 -16.15
CA LEU A 70 4.67 4.32 -15.73
C LEU A 70 4.28 3.17 -14.80
N HIS A 71 3.47 3.44 -13.77
CA HIS A 71 2.97 2.38 -12.89
C HIS A 71 2.13 1.35 -13.62
N GLN A 72 1.34 1.78 -14.62
CA GLN A 72 0.58 0.86 -15.46
C GLN A 72 1.51 -0.10 -16.22
N LYS A 73 2.65 0.37 -16.73
CA LYS A 73 3.64 -0.51 -17.37
C LYS A 73 4.20 -1.54 -16.39
N SER A 74 4.62 -1.14 -15.19
CA SER A 74 5.10 -2.07 -14.16
C SER A 74 4.03 -3.10 -13.78
N CYS A 75 2.79 -2.65 -13.57
CA CYS A 75 1.68 -3.55 -13.22
C CYS A 75 1.25 -4.50 -14.35
N ASN A 76 1.53 -4.19 -15.61
CA ASN A 76 1.22 -5.09 -16.72
C ASN A 76 2.07 -6.37 -16.71
N LEU A 77 3.21 -6.34 -16.02
CA LEU A 77 4.11 -7.48 -15.88
C LEU A 77 3.77 -8.34 -14.65
N THR A 78 2.79 -7.94 -13.84
CA THR A 78 2.36 -8.73 -12.68
C THR A 78 1.20 -9.66 -13.02
N LEU A 79 1.01 -10.72 -12.22
CA LEU A 79 -0.10 -11.66 -12.41
C LEU A 79 -1.45 -10.96 -12.17
N TYR A 80 -1.56 -10.18 -11.10
CA TYR A 80 -2.80 -9.50 -10.70
C TYR A 80 -2.78 -8.02 -11.09
N LYS A 81 -2.71 -7.75 -12.39
CA LYS A 81 -2.53 -6.43 -13.03
C LYS A 81 -3.47 -5.34 -12.49
N ILE A 82 -4.78 -5.61 -12.50
CA ILE A 82 -5.80 -4.65 -12.05
C ILE A 82 -5.62 -4.30 -10.57
N LEU A 83 -5.30 -5.31 -9.75
CA LEU A 83 -5.07 -5.11 -8.33
C LEU A 83 -3.83 -4.25 -8.10
N CYS A 84 -2.72 -4.56 -8.77
CA CYS A 84 -1.50 -3.77 -8.72
C CYS A 84 -1.79 -2.29 -9.03
N TYR A 85 -2.48 -2.02 -10.15
CA TYR A 85 -2.77 -0.67 -10.58
C TYR A 85 -3.66 0.10 -9.60
N ILE A 86 -4.77 -0.50 -9.16
CA ILE A 86 -5.70 0.16 -8.22
C ILE A 86 -5.00 0.45 -6.88
N SER A 87 -4.15 -0.46 -6.41
CA SER A 87 -3.42 -0.31 -5.15
C SER A 87 -2.36 0.79 -5.21
N LEU A 88 -1.63 0.93 -6.33
CA LEU A 88 -0.50 1.86 -6.47
C LEU A 88 -0.87 3.23 -7.03
N SER A 89 -1.93 3.33 -7.85
CA SER A 89 -2.37 4.61 -8.45
C SER A 89 -2.58 5.77 -7.47
N PRO A 90 -3.03 5.57 -6.21
CA PRO A 90 -3.12 6.66 -5.23
C PRO A 90 -1.76 7.23 -4.81
N TYR A 91 -0.69 6.44 -4.96
CA TYR A 91 0.68 6.78 -4.57
C TYR A 91 1.55 7.23 -5.75
N ALA A 92 0.96 7.41 -6.94
CA ALA A 92 1.72 7.66 -8.16
C ALA A 92 2.65 8.88 -8.10
N LEU A 93 2.25 9.94 -7.38
CA LEU A 93 3.09 11.13 -7.20
C LEU A 93 4.17 10.95 -6.11
N THR A 94 3.98 10.00 -5.19
CA THR A 94 4.96 9.72 -4.13
C THR A 94 6.03 8.75 -4.62
N ILE A 95 5.62 7.73 -5.38
CA ILE A 95 6.53 6.77 -6.01
C ILE A 95 7.34 7.44 -7.12
N GLU A 96 6.70 8.34 -7.88
CA GLU A 96 7.28 8.95 -9.08
C GLU A 96 7.75 7.85 -10.04
N SER A 97 8.96 7.97 -10.59
CA SER A 97 9.57 6.97 -11.47
C SER A 97 10.70 6.19 -10.78
N ASN A 98 10.65 6.09 -9.44
CA ASN A 98 11.70 5.47 -8.63
C ASN A 98 11.36 4.00 -8.32
N PRO A 99 12.17 3.03 -8.83
CA PRO A 99 11.93 1.60 -8.61
C PRO A 99 11.96 1.16 -7.13
N GLN A 100 12.85 1.73 -6.31
CA GLN A 100 12.92 1.44 -4.88
C GLN A 100 11.66 1.93 -4.15
N LYS A 101 11.20 3.16 -4.43
CA LYS A 101 9.95 3.66 -3.85
C LYS A 101 8.75 2.81 -4.28
N LEU A 102 8.76 2.28 -5.50
CA LEU A 102 7.71 1.39 -6.00
C LEU A 102 7.68 0.08 -5.21
N THR A 103 8.82 -0.58 -5.02
CA THR A 103 8.92 -1.84 -4.25
C THR A 103 8.55 -1.63 -2.78
N VAL A 104 9.09 -0.59 -2.14
CA VAL A 104 8.76 -0.22 -0.75
C VAL A 104 7.27 0.08 -0.59
N THR A 105 6.65 0.79 -1.54
CA THR A 105 5.21 1.07 -1.50
C THR A 105 4.38 -0.20 -1.65
N ALA A 106 4.77 -1.11 -2.56
CA ALA A 106 4.09 -2.39 -2.76
C ALA A 106 4.17 -3.28 -1.51
N LEU A 107 5.35 -3.36 -0.87
CA LEU A 107 5.54 -4.10 0.39
C LEU A 107 4.71 -3.52 1.53
N ASN A 108 4.75 -2.19 1.74
CA ASN A 108 3.93 -1.53 2.76
C ASN A 108 2.43 -1.79 2.59
N LEU A 109 1.94 -1.78 1.35
CA LEU A 109 0.55 -2.13 1.05
C LEU A 109 0.27 -3.60 1.36
N THR A 110 1.19 -4.50 1.05
CA THR A 110 1.07 -5.93 1.34
C THR A 110 1.01 -6.17 2.85
N VAL A 111 1.92 -5.58 3.64
CA VAL A 111 1.88 -5.59 5.11
C VAL A 111 0.55 -5.07 5.65
N PHE A 112 0.04 -3.97 5.08
CA PHE A 112 -1.26 -3.42 5.47
C PHE A 112 -2.40 -4.41 5.25
N PHE A 113 -2.44 -5.09 4.08
CA PHE A 113 -3.47 -6.09 3.79
C PHE A 113 -3.32 -7.34 4.67
N ALA A 114 -2.10 -7.81 4.91
CA ALA A 114 -1.82 -8.94 5.80
C ALA A 114 -2.29 -8.65 7.23
N LYS A 115 -1.89 -7.51 7.82
CA LYS A 115 -2.37 -7.08 9.14
C LYS A 115 -3.89 -6.91 9.20
N SER A 116 -4.50 -6.41 8.12
CA SER A 116 -5.95 -6.30 8.03
C SER A 116 -6.63 -7.68 7.98
N ALA A 117 -6.02 -8.66 7.32
CA ALA A 117 -6.49 -10.04 7.30
C ALA A 117 -6.36 -10.68 8.69
N THR A 118 -5.19 -10.59 9.34
CA THR A 118 -5.00 -11.06 10.73
C THR A 118 -6.07 -10.50 11.66
N LYS A 119 -6.33 -9.18 11.61
CA LYS A 119 -7.35 -8.54 12.44
C LYS A 119 -8.76 -9.06 12.14
N TYR A 120 -9.07 -9.29 10.86
CA TYR A 120 -10.37 -9.82 10.47
C TYR A 120 -10.55 -11.27 10.94
N ILE A 121 -9.57 -12.13 10.64
CA ILE A 121 -9.59 -13.56 10.98
C ILE A 121 -9.69 -13.74 12.51
N LYS A 122 -8.95 -12.94 13.28
CA LYS A 122 -9.04 -12.92 14.75
C LYS A 122 -10.44 -12.59 15.28
N ASN A 123 -11.23 -11.84 14.52
CA ASN A 123 -12.59 -11.42 14.89
C ASN A 123 -13.62 -11.95 13.88
N ILE A 124 -13.39 -13.14 13.34
CA ILE A 124 -14.21 -13.68 12.26
C ILE A 124 -15.66 -13.82 12.72
N PRO A 125 -16.64 -13.31 11.94
CA PRO A 125 -18.03 -13.50 12.28
C PRO A 125 -18.39 -14.99 12.27
N HIS A 126 -19.05 -15.43 13.35
CA HIS A 126 -19.55 -16.80 13.48
C HIS A 126 -21.00 -16.79 13.98
N SER A 127 -21.80 -17.75 13.53
CA SER A 127 -23.21 -17.87 13.91
C SER A 127 -23.41 -18.84 15.09
N GLY A 128 -24.39 -18.58 15.95
CA GLY A 128 -24.78 -19.48 17.05
C GLY A 128 -23.74 -19.57 18.16
N ASN A 129 -23.38 -20.79 18.56
CA ASN A 129 -22.54 -21.10 19.72
C ASN A 129 -21.03 -20.81 19.56
N GLY A 130 -20.62 -20.01 18.57
CA GLY A 130 -19.21 -19.76 18.28
C GLY A 130 -18.60 -20.69 17.23
N LEU A 131 -17.27 -20.70 17.17
CA LEU A 131 -16.49 -21.63 16.35
C LEU A 131 -16.48 -23.02 17.00
N THR A 132 -16.56 -24.07 16.18
CA THR A 132 -16.26 -25.43 16.61
C THR A 132 -14.77 -25.55 16.99
N ARG A 133 -14.40 -26.60 17.73
CA ARG A 133 -12.99 -26.86 18.07
C ARG A 133 -12.09 -26.93 16.83
N PHE A 134 -12.57 -27.56 15.76
CA PHE A 134 -11.83 -27.67 14.51
C PHE A 134 -11.68 -26.32 13.79
N GLU A 135 -12.75 -25.54 13.72
CA GLU A 135 -12.68 -24.19 13.13
C GLU A 135 -11.76 -23.27 13.93
N ALA A 136 -11.79 -23.36 15.27
CA ALA A 136 -10.90 -22.60 16.13
C ALA A 136 -9.42 -22.97 15.92
N GLY A 137 -9.12 -24.28 15.76
CA GLY A 137 -7.78 -24.75 15.41
C GLY A 137 -7.31 -24.21 14.06
N ALA A 138 -8.09 -24.42 13.00
CA ALA A 138 -7.74 -23.93 11.66
C ALA A 138 -7.61 -22.39 11.59
N VAL A 139 -8.42 -21.66 12.36
CA VAL A 139 -8.29 -20.20 12.49
C VAL A 139 -7.00 -19.83 13.23
N ALA A 140 -6.62 -20.56 14.28
CA ALA A 140 -5.38 -20.32 15.01
C ALA A 140 -4.16 -20.58 14.12
N ASP A 141 -4.12 -21.72 13.41
CA ASP A 141 -3.05 -22.07 12.47
C ASP A 141 -2.92 -20.99 11.38
N CYS A 142 -4.04 -20.58 10.78
CA CYS A 142 -3.99 -19.50 9.78
C CYS A 142 -3.53 -18.15 10.37
N LEU A 143 -3.85 -17.85 11.64
CA LEU A 143 -3.37 -16.62 12.27
C LEU A 143 -1.85 -16.62 12.50
N GLU A 144 -1.28 -17.80 12.77
CA GLU A 144 0.18 -18.01 12.85
C GLU A 144 0.82 -17.73 11.49
N GLU A 145 0.39 -18.43 10.43
CA GLU A 145 0.93 -18.29 9.08
C GLU A 145 0.85 -16.84 8.53
N ILE A 146 -0.30 -16.18 8.69
CA ILE A 146 -0.44 -14.77 8.25
C ILE A 146 0.34 -13.83 9.19
N GLY A 147 0.55 -14.21 10.44
CA GLY A 147 1.42 -13.50 11.38
C GLY A 147 2.88 -13.54 10.95
N ASP A 148 3.36 -14.71 10.53
CA ASP A 148 4.71 -14.90 9.99
C ASP A 148 4.90 -14.13 8.68
N SER A 149 3.89 -14.18 7.80
CA SER A 149 3.86 -13.35 6.59
C SER A 149 4.04 -11.87 6.91
N VAL A 150 3.41 -11.35 7.97
CA VAL A 150 3.60 -9.95 8.39
C VAL A 150 5.04 -9.69 8.82
N SER A 151 5.65 -10.59 9.59
CA SER A 151 7.03 -10.46 10.07
C SER A 151 8.02 -10.45 8.91
N GLU A 152 7.94 -11.45 8.01
CA GLU A 152 8.78 -11.60 6.82
C GLU A 152 8.68 -10.40 5.86
N LEU A 153 7.47 -9.90 5.63
CA LEU A 153 7.26 -8.69 4.83
C LEU A 153 7.84 -7.44 5.52
N GLN A 154 7.88 -7.38 6.85
CA GLN A 154 8.53 -6.30 7.59
C GLN A 154 10.05 -6.45 7.61
N ASP A 155 10.60 -7.65 7.66
CA ASP A 155 12.03 -7.92 7.47
C ASP A 155 12.47 -7.49 6.08
N SER A 156 11.67 -7.78 5.06
CA SER A 156 11.90 -7.32 3.69
C SER A 156 12.01 -5.79 3.60
N LEU A 157 11.18 -5.06 4.34
CA LEU A 157 11.28 -3.59 4.41
C LEU A 157 12.57 -3.14 5.12
N ARG A 158 12.94 -3.79 6.23
CA ARG A 158 14.18 -3.48 6.97
C ARG A 158 15.42 -3.71 6.12
N GLU A 159 15.46 -4.79 5.35
CA GLU A 159 16.63 -5.10 4.51
C GLU A 159 16.74 -4.14 3.33
N LEU A 160 15.62 -3.73 2.73
CA LEU A 160 15.60 -2.68 1.70
C LEU A 160 16.09 -1.31 2.21
N ASP A 161 15.93 -1.01 3.51
CA ASP A 161 16.49 0.20 4.12
C ASP A 161 18.01 0.14 4.24
N SER A 162 18.61 -1.05 4.20
CA SER A 162 20.07 -1.27 4.26
C SER A 162 20.77 -1.22 2.90
N ILE A 163 20.02 -0.95 1.82
CA ILE A 163 20.52 -1.08 0.45
C ILE A 163 21.66 -0.09 0.17
N ASN A 164 22.71 -0.58 -0.49
CA ASN A 164 23.83 0.23 -0.96
C ASN A 164 24.05 0.01 -2.45
N HIS A 165 23.56 0.93 -3.27
CA HIS A 165 23.70 0.89 -4.73
C HIS A 165 25.14 1.00 -5.24
N LYS A 166 26.10 1.35 -4.38
CA LYS A 166 27.53 1.42 -4.78
C LYS A 166 28.24 0.08 -4.62
N ASP A 167 27.60 -0.89 -3.99
CA ASP A 167 28.14 -2.22 -3.72
C ASP A 167 27.18 -3.25 -4.31
N SER A 168 27.49 -3.71 -5.53
CA SER A 168 26.64 -4.64 -6.27
C SER A 168 26.44 -5.97 -5.53
N SER A 169 27.47 -6.46 -4.84
CA SER A 169 27.39 -7.67 -4.01
C SER A 169 26.39 -7.49 -2.87
N LYS A 170 26.49 -6.36 -2.14
CA LYS A 170 25.53 -6.07 -1.05
C LYS A 170 24.12 -5.85 -1.59
N PHE A 171 23.96 -5.21 -2.75
CA PHE A 171 22.66 -5.06 -3.40
C PHE A 171 22.05 -6.42 -3.76
N GLU A 172 22.81 -7.30 -4.41
CA GLU A 172 22.34 -8.65 -4.79
C GLU A 172 21.91 -9.46 -3.57
N MET A 173 22.71 -9.41 -2.48
CA MET A 173 22.38 -10.06 -1.21
C MET A 173 21.08 -9.54 -0.61
N VAL A 174 20.93 -8.21 -0.47
CA VAL A 174 19.70 -7.56 0.00
C VAL A 174 18.50 -8.00 -0.83
N MET A 175 18.62 -7.98 -2.15
CA MET A 175 17.53 -8.37 -3.04
C MET A 175 17.22 -9.87 -2.97
N SER A 176 18.19 -10.73 -2.69
CA SER A 176 18.00 -12.17 -2.47
C SER A 176 17.20 -12.45 -1.19
N ASP A 177 17.56 -11.79 -0.09
CA ASP A 177 16.89 -11.95 1.20
C ASP A 177 15.43 -11.46 1.12
N VAL A 178 15.23 -10.28 0.53
CA VAL A 178 13.89 -9.71 0.27
C VAL A 178 13.04 -10.66 -0.58
N LYS A 179 13.58 -11.23 -1.66
CA LYS A 179 12.83 -12.20 -2.48
C LYS A 179 12.47 -13.45 -1.69
N THR A 180 13.38 -13.93 -0.83
CA THR A 180 13.18 -15.12 0.00
C THR A 180 12.01 -14.91 0.96
N TRP A 181 12.04 -13.84 1.75
CA TRP A 181 10.97 -13.56 2.72
C TRP A 181 9.63 -13.26 2.08
N VAL A 182 9.60 -12.54 0.94
CA VAL A 182 8.33 -12.29 0.24
C VAL A 182 7.77 -13.58 -0.39
N SER A 183 8.63 -14.50 -0.81
CA SER A 183 8.20 -15.82 -1.32
C SER A 183 7.71 -16.74 -0.19
N ALA A 184 8.34 -16.65 0.99
CA ALA A 184 7.88 -17.33 2.20
C ALA A 184 6.48 -16.83 2.60
N ALA A 185 6.26 -15.52 2.64
CA ALA A 185 4.94 -14.93 2.93
C ALA A 185 3.85 -15.41 1.95
N LEU A 186 4.20 -15.58 0.67
CA LEU A 186 3.27 -16.12 -0.32
C LEU A 186 2.93 -17.60 -0.07
N THR A 187 3.89 -18.37 0.45
CA THR A 187 3.70 -19.79 0.82
C THR A 187 2.84 -19.92 2.06
N ASN A 188 3.08 -19.08 3.07
CA ASN A 188 2.30 -19.02 4.31
C ASN A 188 0.81 -18.67 4.02
N ASP A 189 0.55 -17.80 3.03
CA ASP A 189 -0.81 -17.52 2.57
C ASP A 189 -1.53 -18.80 2.05
N ASP A 190 -0.81 -19.69 1.35
CA ASP A 190 -1.35 -20.97 0.88
C ASP A 190 -1.50 -21.98 2.05
N THR A 191 -0.49 -22.09 2.92
CA THR A 191 -0.50 -22.95 4.13
C THR A 191 -1.67 -22.63 5.07
N CYS A 192 -1.98 -21.34 5.28
CA CYS A 192 -3.16 -20.93 6.06
C CYS A 192 -4.44 -21.62 5.54
N MET A 193 -4.58 -21.78 4.22
CA MET A 193 -5.78 -22.37 3.63
C MET A 193 -5.81 -23.90 3.68
N ASP A 194 -4.64 -24.55 3.75
CA ASP A 194 -4.52 -26.01 3.84
C ASP A 194 -5.03 -26.55 5.19
N GLY A 195 -4.90 -25.78 6.26
CA GLY A 195 -5.52 -26.07 7.57
C GLY A 195 -7.04 -26.23 7.50
N PHE A 196 -7.70 -25.57 6.53
CA PHE A 196 -9.14 -25.72 6.27
C PHE A 196 -9.47 -26.80 5.21
N GLY A 197 -8.48 -27.40 4.56
CA GLY A 197 -8.64 -28.40 3.49
C GLY A 197 -8.92 -29.81 4.01
N GLN A 198 -8.45 -30.14 5.21
CA GLN A 198 -8.39 -31.52 5.71
C GLN A 198 -9.63 -31.95 6.52
N SER A 199 -10.58 -31.05 6.80
CA SER A 199 -11.67 -31.33 7.74
C SER A 199 -13.06 -31.29 7.09
N ALA A 200 -13.73 -32.46 7.08
CA ALA A 200 -15.14 -32.61 6.68
C ALA A 200 -16.15 -31.87 7.61
N GLY A 201 -15.67 -31.16 8.64
CA GLY A 201 -16.49 -30.55 9.69
C GLY A 201 -16.38 -29.03 9.86
N ALA A 202 -15.51 -28.33 9.12
CA ALA A 202 -15.53 -26.86 9.13
C ALA A 202 -16.73 -26.37 8.33
N LYS A 203 -17.57 -25.48 8.89
CA LYS A 203 -18.64 -24.87 8.09
C LYS A 203 -17.98 -24.15 6.92
N ALA A 204 -18.41 -24.45 5.70
CA ALA A 204 -17.92 -23.81 4.48
C ALA A 204 -17.86 -22.28 4.63
N ALA A 205 -18.82 -21.70 5.37
CA ALA A 205 -18.87 -20.27 5.67
C ALA A 205 -17.61 -19.70 6.36
N VAL A 206 -17.05 -20.33 7.39
CA VAL A 206 -15.86 -19.79 8.09
C VAL A 206 -14.65 -19.83 7.15
N LYS A 207 -14.45 -20.97 6.48
CA LYS A 207 -13.40 -21.13 5.47
C LYS A 207 -13.49 -20.08 4.37
N ASP A 208 -14.69 -19.82 3.84
CA ASP A 208 -14.90 -18.85 2.76
C ASP A 208 -14.63 -17.40 3.22
N LEU A 209 -15.00 -17.07 4.46
CA LEU A 209 -14.71 -15.77 5.05
C LEU A 209 -13.20 -15.56 5.24
N VAL A 210 -12.46 -16.57 5.72
CA VAL A 210 -10.98 -16.50 5.82
C VAL A 210 -10.36 -16.40 4.43
N ARG A 211 -10.73 -17.30 3.52
CA ARG A 211 -10.22 -17.38 2.15
C ARG A 211 -10.32 -16.05 1.40
N GLY A 212 -11.43 -15.33 1.54
CA GLY A 212 -11.62 -14.03 0.88
C GLY A 212 -10.56 -13.00 1.27
N HIS A 213 -10.10 -13.03 2.53
CA HIS A 213 -9.05 -12.16 3.03
C HIS A 213 -7.66 -12.66 2.64
N VAL A 214 -7.39 -13.95 2.78
CA VAL A 214 -6.08 -14.57 2.49
C VAL A 214 -5.72 -14.49 1.01
N ILE A 215 -6.66 -14.78 0.10
CA ILE A 215 -6.46 -14.59 -1.35
C ILE A 215 -6.09 -13.13 -1.66
N LYS A 216 -6.62 -12.16 -0.91
CA LYS A 216 -6.25 -10.76 -1.13
C LYS A 216 -4.80 -10.50 -0.74
N VAL A 217 -4.32 -11.09 0.36
CA VAL A 217 -2.91 -11.01 0.80
C VAL A 217 -2.02 -11.65 -0.26
N SER A 218 -2.25 -12.93 -0.60
CA SER A 218 -1.50 -13.66 -1.62
C SER A 218 -1.38 -12.91 -2.94
N ARG A 219 -2.48 -12.30 -3.42
CA ARG A 219 -2.45 -11.50 -4.65
C ARG A 219 -1.61 -10.22 -4.54
N MET A 220 -1.59 -9.59 -3.37
CA MET A 220 -0.75 -8.42 -3.10
C MET A 220 0.72 -8.85 -2.97
N THR A 221 1.00 -9.93 -2.25
CA THR A 221 2.33 -10.53 -2.07
C THR A 221 2.94 -10.92 -3.43
N SER A 222 2.18 -11.63 -4.27
CA SER A 222 2.57 -12.00 -5.63
C SER A 222 2.90 -10.77 -6.51
N ASN A 223 2.08 -9.72 -6.43
CA ASN A 223 2.38 -8.48 -7.14
C ASN A 223 3.64 -7.79 -6.60
N ALA A 224 3.84 -7.75 -5.28
CA ALA A 224 5.03 -7.17 -4.66
C ALA A 224 6.28 -7.93 -5.09
N LEU A 225 6.27 -9.26 -5.04
CA LEU A 225 7.36 -10.12 -5.51
C LEU A 225 7.73 -9.85 -6.97
N ALA A 226 6.73 -9.71 -7.85
CA ALA A 226 6.98 -9.38 -9.25
C ALA A 226 7.69 -8.02 -9.40
N LEU A 227 7.25 -6.99 -8.68
CA LEU A 227 7.89 -5.66 -8.71
C LEU A 227 9.32 -5.68 -8.13
N ILE A 228 9.55 -6.47 -7.08
CA ILE A 228 10.87 -6.70 -6.47
C ILE A 228 11.81 -7.39 -7.47
N ASN A 229 11.31 -8.39 -8.20
CA ASN A 229 12.08 -9.05 -9.25
C ASN A 229 12.46 -8.09 -10.38
N MET A 230 11.55 -7.19 -10.78
CA MET A 230 11.87 -6.14 -11.76
C MET A 230 12.91 -5.16 -11.24
N TYR A 231 12.84 -4.79 -9.96
CA TYR A 231 13.83 -3.88 -9.36
C TYR A 231 15.21 -4.53 -9.27
N ALA A 232 15.28 -5.79 -8.86
CA ALA A 232 16.54 -6.53 -8.80
C ALA A 232 17.19 -6.68 -10.19
N SER A 233 16.41 -6.71 -11.28
CA SER A 233 16.95 -6.81 -12.64
C SER A 233 17.36 -5.47 -13.25
N THR A 234 17.01 -4.34 -12.62
CA THR A 234 17.41 -3.00 -13.10
C THR A 234 18.82 -2.57 -12.70
N ASP A 235 19.44 -3.21 -11.69
CA ASP A 235 20.77 -2.83 -11.14
C ASP A 235 21.90 -3.77 -11.61
N VAL A 236 21.70 -4.51 -12.72
CA VAL A 236 22.70 -5.43 -13.29
C VAL A 236 23.70 -4.69 -14.23
N HIS A 237 23.70 -3.35 -14.24
CA HIS A 237 24.55 -2.50 -15.08
C HIS A 237 24.99 -1.23 -14.36
#